data_AF-A0A2V5IMB8-F1
#
_entry.id   AF-A0A2V5IMB8-F1
#
_cell.length_a   1.000
_cell.length_b   1.000
_cell.length_c   1.000
_cell.angle_alpha   90.00
_cell.angle_beta   90.00
_cell.angle_gamma   90.00
#
_symmetry.space_group_name_H-M   'P 1'
#
loop_
_entity.id
_entity.type
_entity.pdbx_description
1 polymer ?
#
loop_
_entity_poly.entity_id
_entity_poly.type
_entity_poly.pdbx_seq_one_letter_code
_entity_poly.pdbx_strand_id
1 'polypeptide(L)'
;MKTSAILTILGAASCAVAIRCTQGMTYCGTSLVKKGNYAQDMQTALQREGIAPTSHQLLDSLYLCTADEDYLIYRTTCRRGACQDNGVSRDDTCIGTEEQPQEQEQEDQDQDLEQNQNQDQNQEQDAGMGQDQGGQNAGPYTTVTF
;
A
#
# COMPACT_ATOMS: atom_id res chain seq x y z
N MET A 1 -15.84 -75.25 17.23
CA MET A 1 -16.42 -73.92 16.96
C MET A 1 -15.27 -72.92 17.05
N LYS A 2 -14.95 -72.17 15.99
CA LYS A 2 -13.85 -71.18 15.98
C LYS A 2 -14.47 -69.78 15.92
N THR A 3 -14.35 -69.02 17.00
CA THR A 3 -14.81 -67.63 17.07
C THR A 3 -13.65 -66.70 16.74
N SER A 4 -13.66 -66.14 15.54
CA SER A 4 -12.75 -65.04 15.18
C SER A 4 -13.31 -63.74 15.76
N ALA A 5 -12.60 -63.15 16.73
CA ALA A 5 -12.90 -61.82 17.25
C ALA A 5 -12.23 -60.76 16.35
N ILE A 6 -13.02 -59.90 15.72
CA ILE A 6 -12.53 -58.75 14.95
C ILE A 6 -12.46 -57.56 15.90
N LEU A 7 -11.23 -57.11 16.18
CA LEU A 7 -10.95 -55.95 17.04
C LEU A 7 -10.94 -54.68 16.16
N THR A 8 -12.04 -53.94 16.13
CA THR A 8 -12.12 -52.63 15.46
C THR A 8 -11.46 -51.56 16.32
N ILE A 9 -10.29 -51.07 15.89
CA ILE A 9 -9.60 -49.95 16.53
C ILE A 9 -10.25 -48.66 16.04
N LEU A 10 -11.03 -48.01 16.92
CA LEU A 10 -11.62 -46.70 16.65
C LEU A 10 -10.53 -45.64 16.85
N GLY A 11 -9.97 -45.13 15.76
CA GLY A 11 -8.99 -44.05 15.80
C GLY A 11 -9.63 -42.75 16.30
N ALA A 12 -9.18 -42.25 17.44
CA ALA A 12 -9.56 -40.93 17.92
C ALA A 12 -8.88 -39.87 17.04
N ALA A 13 -9.65 -39.20 16.17
CA ALA A 13 -9.19 -38.02 15.48
C ALA A 13 -9.14 -36.86 16.48
N SER A 14 -7.93 -36.51 16.94
CA SER A 14 -7.71 -35.34 17.78
C SER A 14 -7.89 -34.08 16.95
N CYS A 15 -9.10 -33.51 16.97
CA CYS A 15 -9.35 -32.19 16.41
C CYS A 15 -8.62 -31.15 17.27
N ALA A 16 -7.43 -30.72 16.85
CA ALA A 16 -6.78 -29.56 17.43
C ALA A 16 -7.65 -28.33 17.14
N VAL A 17 -8.36 -27.84 18.15
CA VAL A 17 -9.09 -26.58 18.05
C VAL A 17 -8.06 -25.46 18.10
N ALA A 18 -7.67 -24.93 16.94
CA ALA A 18 -6.84 -23.74 16.90
C ALA A 18 -7.59 -22.59 17.58
N ILE A 19 -6.94 -21.86 18.49
CA ILE A 19 -7.51 -20.67 19.11
C ILE A 19 -7.65 -19.61 18.00
N ARG A 20 -8.88 -19.45 17.49
CA ARG A 20 -9.20 -18.47 16.46
C ARG A 20 -9.13 -17.05 17.04
N CYS A 21 -8.87 -16.08 16.19
CA CYS A 21 -8.99 -14.67 16.51
C CYS A 21 -10.48 -14.38 16.73
N THR A 22 -10.80 -13.38 17.53
CA THR A 22 -12.20 -13.01 17.76
C THR A 22 -12.66 -12.20 16.55
N GLN A 23 -13.68 -12.68 15.86
CA GLN A 23 -14.24 -11.99 14.69
C GLN A 23 -14.62 -10.54 15.05
N GLY A 24 -14.31 -9.62 14.15
CA GLY A 24 -14.57 -8.19 14.31
C GLY A 24 -13.49 -7.44 15.09
N MET A 25 -12.55 -8.15 15.72
CA MET A 25 -11.44 -7.52 16.45
C MET A 25 -10.24 -7.31 15.54
N THR A 26 -9.51 -6.23 15.81
CA THR A 26 -8.24 -5.90 15.17
C THR A 26 -7.08 -6.36 16.06
N TYR A 27 -6.10 -7.03 15.45
CA TYR A 27 -4.92 -7.55 16.15
C TYR A 27 -3.64 -7.05 15.50
N CYS A 28 -2.64 -6.78 16.32
CA CYS A 28 -1.25 -6.72 15.88
C CYS A 28 -0.81 -8.09 15.39
N GLY A 29 0.05 -8.11 14.37
CA GLY A 29 0.67 -9.36 13.92
C GLY A 29 1.41 -10.11 15.05
N THR A 30 2.07 -9.38 15.95
CA THR A 30 2.65 -9.96 17.17
C THR A 30 1.62 -10.65 18.07
N SER A 31 0.43 -10.07 18.25
CA SER A 31 -0.67 -10.65 19.03
C SER A 31 -1.20 -11.93 18.37
N LEU A 32 -1.34 -11.93 17.03
CA LEU A 32 -1.76 -13.11 16.27
C LEU A 32 -0.79 -14.27 16.41
N VAL A 33 0.52 -14.01 16.31
CA VAL A 33 1.57 -15.04 16.51
C VAL A 33 1.50 -15.66 17.91
N LYS A 34 1.21 -14.85 18.95
CA LYS A 34 0.99 -15.38 20.31
C LYS A 34 -0.27 -16.24 20.41
N LYS A 35 -1.30 -15.91 19.63
CA LYS A 35 -2.60 -16.61 19.64
C LYS A 35 -2.56 -17.96 18.92
N GLY A 36 -1.76 -18.07 17.85
CA GLY A 36 -1.64 -19.32 17.08
C GLY A 36 -0.90 -19.18 15.76
N ASN A 37 -1.20 -20.07 14.82
CA ASN A 37 -0.53 -20.11 13.52
C ASN A 37 -1.24 -19.22 12.48
N TYR A 38 -0.94 -17.92 12.49
CA TYR A 38 -1.51 -16.93 11.55
C TYR A 38 -0.50 -16.46 10.49
N ALA A 39 0.72 -17.04 10.46
CA ALA A 39 1.79 -16.53 9.61
C ALA A 39 1.41 -16.53 8.13
N GLN A 40 0.76 -17.61 7.66
CA GLN A 40 0.32 -17.73 6.27
C GLN A 40 -0.85 -16.79 5.96
N ASP A 41 -1.79 -16.62 6.89
CA ASP A 41 -2.93 -15.72 6.71
C ASP A 41 -2.47 -14.26 6.62
N MET A 42 -1.52 -13.85 7.47
CA MET A 42 -0.91 -12.52 7.42
C MET A 42 -0.15 -12.29 6.11
N GLN A 43 0.62 -13.29 5.64
CA GLN A 43 1.29 -13.21 4.34
C GLN A 43 0.30 -13.04 3.19
N THR A 44 -0.79 -13.80 3.22
CA THR A 44 -1.84 -13.73 2.21
C THR A 44 -2.53 -12.37 2.22
N ALA A 45 -2.85 -11.84 3.41
CA ALA A 45 -3.44 -10.52 3.57
C ALA A 45 -2.54 -9.41 3.00
N LEU A 46 -1.23 -9.45 3.28
CA LEU A 46 -0.27 -8.49 2.71
C LEU A 46 -0.13 -8.62 1.19
N GLN A 47 -0.11 -9.84 0.66
CA GLN A 47 0.02 -10.09 -0.77
C GLN A 47 -1.18 -9.57 -1.57
N ARG A 48 -2.39 -9.61 -1.00
CA ARG A 48 -3.59 -9.03 -1.62
C ARG A 48 -3.47 -7.52 -1.83
N GLU A 49 -2.77 -6.85 -0.93
CA GLU A 49 -2.46 -5.42 -1.02
C GLU A 49 -1.19 -5.13 -1.84
N GLY A 50 -0.55 -6.15 -2.43
CA GLY A 50 0.72 -6.01 -3.14
C GLY A 50 1.92 -5.69 -2.23
N ILE A 51 1.80 -5.92 -0.93
CA ILE A 51 2.85 -5.63 0.06
C ILE A 51 3.75 -6.85 0.25
N ALA A 52 5.07 -6.65 0.13
CA ALA A 52 6.04 -7.71 0.38
C ALA A 52 6.07 -8.10 1.87
N PRO A 53 5.91 -9.39 2.24
CA PRO A 53 5.80 -9.82 3.63
C PRO A 53 7.17 -9.87 4.31
N THR A 54 7.65 -8.72 4.76
CA THR A 54 8.83 -8.63 5.65
C THR A 54 8.44 -8.86 7.10
N SER A 55 9.40 -9.15 7.99
CA SER A 55 9.10 -9.29 9.43
C SER A 55 8.42 -8.06 10.03
N HIS A 56 8.77 -6.87 9.55
CA HIS A 56 8.11 -5.63 9.96
C HIS A 56 6.65 -5.60 9.51
N GLN A 57 6.41 -5.89 8.23
CA GLN A 57 5.06 -5.91 7.66
C GLN A 57 4.18 -6.99 8.31
N LEU A 58 4.76 -8.13 8.68
CA LEU A 58 4.02 -9.20 9.34
C LEU A 58 3.69 -8.85 10.79
N LEU A 59 4.66 -8.39 11.57
CA LEU A 59 4.54 -8.31 13.03
C LEU A 59 4.00 -6.96 13.52
N ASP A 60 4.32 -5.87 12.84
CA ASP A 60 3.95 -4.50 13.25
C ASP A 60 2.68 -3.98 12.54
N SER A 61 1.99 -4.82 11.77
CA SER A 61 0.73 -4.45 11.11
C SER A 61 -0.51 -4.81 11.92
N LEU A 62 -1.58 -4.06 11.67
CA LEU A 62 -2.92 -4.33 12.15
C LEU A 62 -3.71 -5.17 11.14
N TYR A 63 -4.37 -6.19 11.65
CA TYR A 63 -5.22 -7.09 10.86
C TYR A 63 -6.60 -7.19 11.50
N LEU A 64 -7.65 -6.97 10.72
CA LEU A 64 -9.02 -7.27 11.13
C LEU A 64 -9.27 -8.77 10.99
N CYS A 65 -9.72 -9.40 12.07
CA CYS A 65 -10.18 -10.78 12.07
C CYS A 65 -11.60 -10.88 11.49
N THR A 66 -11.78 -11.70 10.46
CA THR A 66 -13.10 -11.95 9.85
C THR A 66 -13.49 -13.42 9.99
N ALA A 67 -14.75 -13.73 9.67
CA ALA A 67 -15.20 -15.12 9.50
C ALA A 67 -15.30 -15.53 8.02
N ASP A 68 -14.87 -14.64 7.12
CA ASP A 68 -15.02 -14.81 5.68
C ASP A 68 -13.88 -15.66 5.11
N GLU A 69 -13.89 -15.86 3.79
CA GLU A 69 -12.78 -16.51 3.06
C GLU A 69 -11.45 -15.81 3.32
N ASP A 70 -11.53 -14.50 3.55
CA ASP A 70 -10.43 -13.61 3.85
C ASP A 70 -10.24 -13.46 5.36
N TYR A 71 -9.83 -14.58 5.98
CA TYR A 71 -9.70 -14.79 7.43
C TYR A 71 -9.03 -13.62 8.19
N LEU A 72 -8.07 -12.95 7.54
CA LEU A 72 -7.50 -11.68 7.99
C LEU A 72 -7.56 -10.64 6.86
N ILE A 73 -7.94 -9.42 7.21
CA ILE A 73 -7.86 -8.24 6.34
C ILE A 73 -6.76 -7.32 6.87
N TYR A 74 -5.77 -6.99 6.04
CA TYR A 74 -4.76 -6.00 6.39
C TYR A 74 -5.40 -4.61 6.54
N ARG A 75 -4.98 -3.84 7.56
CA ARG A 75 -5.46 -2.47 7.78
C ARG A 75 -4.38 -1.43 7.54
N THR A 76 -3.26 -1.56 8.25
CA THR A 76 -2.14 -0.63 8.16
C THR A 76 -0.92 -1.24 8.83
N THR A 77 0.26 -0.74 8.48
CA THR A 77 1.52 -1.08 9.13
C THR A 77 1.91 0.02 10.08
N CYS A 78 1.98 -0.28 11.37
CA CYS A 78 2.47 0.67 12.35
C CYS A 78 3.98 0.90 12.16
N ARG A 79 4.53 1.95 12.77
CA ARG A 79 5.99 2.06 12.92
C ARG A 79 6.54 0.83 13.64
N ARG A 80 7.82 0.50 13.43
CA ARG A 80 8.46 -0.65 14.09
C ARG A 80 8.29 -0.57 15.61
N GLY A 81 7.70 -1.62 16.20
CA GLY A 81 7.44 -1.69 17.64
C GLY A 81 6.34 -0.76 18.15
N ALA A 82 5.60 -0.10 17.25
CA ALA A 82 4.50 0.80 17.61
C ALA A 82 3.13 0.12 17.58
N CYS A 83 3.05 -1.17 17.24
CA CYS A 83 1.81 -1.93 17.34
C CYS A 83 1.59 -2.36 18.80
N GLN A 84 0.59 -1.78 19.44
CA GLN A 84 0.24 -1.99 20.85
C GLN A 84 -0.85 -3.05 20.98
N ASP A 85 -0.51 -4.14 21.66
CA ASP A 85 -1.47 -5.12 22.18
C ASP A 85 -2.25 -4.48 23.35
N ASN A 86 -3.55 -4.24 23.15
CA ASN A 86 -4.41 -3.61 24.17
C ASN A 86 -5.05 -4.63 25.12
N GLY A 87 -4.74 -5.91 24.96
CA GLY A 87 -5.20 -6.98 25.83
C GLY A 87 -6.52 -7.62 25.38
N VAL A 88 -7.05 -8.47 26.26
CA VAL A 88 -8.18 -9.34 25.93
C VAL A 88 -9.43 -8.52 25.61
N SER A 89 -10.09 -8.86 24.50
CA SER A 89 -11.33 -8.24 24.03
C SER A 89 -11.22 -6.73 23.78
N ARG A 90 -10.03 -6.26 23.43
CA ARG A 90 -9.77 -4.88 22.98
C ARG A 90 -9.04 -4.93 21.64
N ASP A 91 -9.33 -3.96 20.78
CA ASP A 91 -8.63 -3.83 19.51
C ASP A 91 -7.21 -3.35 19.76
N ASP A 92 -6.26 -3.95 19.06
CA ASP A 92 -4.89 -3.49 19.02
C ASP A 92 -4.79 -2.20 18.18
N THR A 93 -3.80 -1.37 18.49
CA THR A 93 -3.69 -0.02 17.89
C THR A 93 -2.25 0.32 17.57
N CYS A 94 -2.04 1.13 16.54
CA CYS A 94 -0.75 1.81 16.36
C CYS A 94 -0.63 2.97 17.36
N ILE A 95 0.44 2.99 18.15
CA ILE A 95 0.73 4.06 19.11
C ILE A 95 1.82 5.01 18.61
N GLY A 96 1.73 6.26 19.05
CA GLY A 96 2.56 7.34 18.54
C GLY A 96 2.10 7.76 17.15
N THR A 97 1.34 8.84 17.12
CA THR A 97 1.31 9.80 16.01
C THR A 97 2.75 10.27 15.75
N GLU A 98 3.20 10.47 14.53
CA GLU A 98 2.67 11.45 13.59
C GLU A 98 2.29 10.81 12.24
N GLU A 99 1.06 11.16 11.82
CA GLU A 99 0.54 11.29 10.45
C GLU A 99 0.48 10.07 9.53
N GLN A 100 -0.71 9.46 9.50
CA GLN A 100 -1.28 9.00 8.23
C GLN A 100 -2.08 10.16 7.63
N PRO A 101 -1.63 10.82 6.55
CA PRO A 101 -2.53 11.53 5.65
C PRO A 101 -3.02 10.52 4.60
N GLN A 102 -4.20 9.96 4.82
CA GLN A 102 -5.07 9.37 3.80
C GLN A 102 -6.47 9.84 4.25
N GLU A 103 -7.15 10.77 3.59
CA GLU A 103 -7.56 10.76 2.19
C GLU A 103 -7.51 12.19 1.59
N GLN A 104 -6.89 12.36 0.42
CA GLN A 104 -7.25 13.45 -0.49
C GLN A 104 -8.39 12.91 -1.35
N GLU A 105 -9.62 13.32 -1.05
CA GLU A 105 -10.72 13.27 -2.01
C GLU A 105 -10.34 14.17 -3.19
N GLN A 106 -9.91 13.55 -4.29
CA GLN A 106 -9.61 14.21 -5.55
C GLN A 106 -10.81 14.00 -6.47
N GLU A 107 -11.88 14.75 -6.23
CA GLU A 107 -12.95 14.95 -7.21
C GLU A 107 -12.67 16.25 -7.95
N ASP A 108 -12.09 16.16 -9.15
CA ASP A 108 -12.16 17.22 -10.16
C ASP A 108 -11.75 16.64 -11.52
N GLN A 109 -12.75 16.29 -12.34
CA GLN A 109 -12.67 16.32 -13.81
C GLN A 109 -14.04 16.03 -14.43
N ASP A 110 -14.70 17.10 -14.89
CA ASP A 110 -15.38 17.15 -16.18
C ASP A 110 -15.58 18.65 -16.52
N GLN A 111 -14.78 19.18 -17.44
CA GLN A 111 -15.15 19.54 -18.81
C GLN A 111 -16.08 20.74 -18.92
N ASP A 112 -15.57 21.84 -19.49
CA ASP A 112 -16.23 22.53 -20.59
C ASP A 112 -15.20 23.41 -21.35
N LEU A 113 -14.89 22.96 -22.56
CA LEU A 113 -14.28 23.71 -23.66
C LEU A 113 -15.32 24.66 -24.27
N GLU A 114 -14.83 25.63 -25.05
CA GLU A 114 -15.55 26.67 -25.82
C GLU A 114 -15.51 28.05 -25.11
N GLN A 115 -14.98 29.16 -25.65
CA GLN A 115 -14.95 29.64 -27.04
C GLN A 115 -13.73 30.56 -27.25
N ASN A 116 -12.91 30.28 -28.26
CA ASN A 116 -11.91 31.21 -28.79
C ASN A 116 -12.27 31.51 -30.25
N GLN A 117 -13.06 32.56 -30.48
CA GLN A 117 -13.17 33.24 -31.77
C GLN A 117 -13.53 34.70 -31.52
N ASN A 118 -12.54 35.60 -31.68
CA ASN A 118 -12.67 36.98 -32.17
C ASN A 118 -11.24 37.54 -32.28
N GLN A 119 -10.58 37.33 -33.42
CA GLN A 119 -10.62 38.17 -34.61
C GLN A 119 -9.40 39.09 -34.68
N ASP A 120 -8.43 38.62 -35.49
CA ASP A 120 -7.50 39.42 -36.27
C ASP A 120 -8.21 40.60 -36.94
N GLN A 121 -7.85 41.85 -36.58
CA GLN A 121 -7.82 42.99 -37.50
C GLN A 121 -6.81 44.04 -36.98
N ASN A 122 -5.59 44.01 -37.50
CA ASN A 122 -4.83 45.21 -37.89
C ASN A 122 -3.49 44.80 -38.53
N GLN A 123 -3.58 44.35 -39.79
CA GLN A 123 -2.54 44.66 -40.77
C GLN A 123 -2.97 45.93 -41.48
N GLU A 124 -2.13 46.96 -41.49
CA GLU A 124 -1.76 47.69 -42.71
C GLU A 124 -0.59 48.64 -42.39
N GLN A 125 0.58 48.40 -43.00
CA GLN A 125 1.27 49.30 -43.98
C GLN A 125 2.02 50.48 -43.31
N ASP A 126 3.27 50.87 -43.61
CA ASP A 126 4.09 50.85 -44.84
C ASP A 126 5.51 51.37 -44.49
N ALA A 127 6.47 51.13 -45.41
CA ALA A 127 7.80 51.74 -45.59
C ALA A 127 8.92 51.39 -44.56
N GLY A 128 10.16 51.10 -44.93
CA GLY A 128 10.88 51.12 -46.21
C GLY A 128 12.39 51.06 -45.94
N MET A 129 13.11 50.33 -46.81
CA MET A 129 14.54 50.34 -47.16
C MET A 129 15.63 50.83 -46.17
N GLY A 130 16.69 50.02 -45.99
CA GLY A 130 17.99 50.50 -45.52
C GLY A 130 19.04 49.40 -45.32
N GLN A 131 19.92 49.26 -46.32
CA GLN A 131 21.18 48.51 -46.25
C GLN A 131 22.16 49.20 -45.27
N ASP A 132 22.99 48.45 -44.53
CA ASP A 132 24.46 48.56 -44.66
C ASP A 132 25.19 47.47 -43.86
N GLN A 133 26.39 47.18 -44.36
CA GLN A 133 27.33 46.16 -43.95
C GLN A 133 28.28 46.69 -42.88
N GLY A 134 28.99 45.79 -42.20
CA GLY A 134 30.28 46.11 -41.59
C GLY A 134 30.33 45.92 -40.08
N GLY A 135 31.08 44.90 -39.65
CA GLY A 135 31.33 44.67 -38.22
C GLY A 135 32.29 43.52 -37.99
N GLN A 136 33.50 43.65 -38.51
CA GLN A 136 34.66 42.81 -38.18
C GLN A 136 34.91 42.85 -36.67
N ASN A 137 35.16 41.71 -36.02
CA ASN A 137 36.13 41.62 -34.92
C ASN A 137 36.56 40.17 -34.70
N ALA A 138 37.88 40.00 -34.65
CA ALA A 138 38.59 38.74 -34.61
C ALA A 138 39.11 38.41 -33.20
N GLY A 139 38.95 37.14 -32.81
CA GLY A 139 39.85 36.36 -31.94
C GLY A 139 39.70 36.47 -30.41
N PRO A 140 40.38 35.59 -29.63
CA PRO A 140 41.11 34.38 -30.02
C PRO A 140 40.76 33.09 -29.22
N TYR A 141 41.22 32.00 -29.82
CA TYR A 141 41.36 30.61 -29.37
C TYR A 141 41.76 30.37 -27.90
N THR A 142 41.19 29.31 -27.31
CA THR A 142 41.91 28.45 -26.36
C THR A 142 41.57 26.98 -26.58
N THR A 143 42.57 26.21 -26.98
CA THR A 143 42.55 24.74 -27.15
C THR A 143 42.72 24.06 -25.80
N VAL A 144 41.89 23.05 -25.52
CA VAL A 144 42.06 22.12 -24.39
C VAL A 144 42.80 20.89 -24.90
N THR A 145 43.96 20.58 -24.33
CA THR A 145 44.69 19.32 -24.54
C THR A 145 44.53 18.47 -23.28
N PHE A 146 44.32 17.17 -23.49
CA PHE A 146 44.15 16.12 -22.49
C PHE A 146 45.39 15.88 -21.62
#